data_AF-B7JYZ6-F1
#
_entry.id   AF-B7JYZ6-F1
#
_cell.length_a   1.000
_cell.length_b   1.000
_cell.length_c   1.000
_cell.angle_alpha   90.00
_cell.angle_beta   90.00
_cell.angle_gamma   90.00
#
_symmetry.space_group_name_H-M   'P 1'
#
loop_
_entity.id
_entity.type
_entity.pdbx_description
1 polymer ?
#
loop_
_entity_poly.entity_id
_entity_poly.type
_entity_poly.pdbx_seq_one_letter_code
_entity_poly.pdbx_strand_id
1 'polypeptide(L)'
;MKLFLLLNILLITSFVEVADAQIGIGEKYGSRDPRTCNEAKLSGGTKPSQETALQFFICHKEKELTLLTLVDDVKVEVAPKGRPYNPYTDAARDDIDTDVLVYPIRGSYKEYKCFKIDRKPPGKNCEMRIMQNANGSCYKSVYGDWRCGMYQNKPDQIQRDMPPPK
;
A
#
# COMPACT_ATOMS: atom_id res chain seq x y z
N MET A 1 -33.81 35.50 43.43
CA MET A 1 -34.35 34.45 42.54
C MET A 1 -34.03 34.80 41.09
N LYS A 2 -32.98 34.18 40.53
CA LYS A 2 -32.80 33.86 39.09
C LYS A 2 -31.43 33.18 38.94
N LEU A 3 -31.48 31.86 39.05
CA LEU A 3 -30.39 30.92 38.81
C LEU A 3 -30.27 30.76 37.30
N PHE A 4 -29.18 31.22 36.69
CA PHE A 4 -28.88 30.93 35.28
C PHE A 4 -27.84 29.80 35.24
N LEU A 5 -28.31 28.58 35.02
CA LEU A 5 -27.48 27.45 34.63
C LEU A 5 -26.95 27.71 33.22
N LEU A 6 -25.63 27.88 33.07
CA LEU A 6 -24.96 27.84 31.77
C LEU A 6 -24.52 26.39 31.52
N LEU A 7 -25.24 25.71 30.64
CA LEU A 7 -24.93 24.36 30.17
C LEU A 7 -23.79 24.47 29.14
N ASN A 8 -22.57 24.10 29.52
CA ASN A 8 -21.44 24.01 28.58
C ASN A 8 -21.60 22.75 27.72
N ILE A 9 -22.02 22.93 26.47
CA ILE A 9 -22.05 21.86 25.47
C ILE A 9 -20.61 21.68 24.97
N LEU A 10 -19.95 20.61 25.44
CA LEU A 10 -18.64 20.19 24.94
C LEU A 10 -18.85 19.48 23.59
N LEU A 11 -18.68 20.20 22.48
CA LEU A 11 -18.64 19.62 21.14
C LEU A 11 -17.33 18.83 20.98
N ILE A 12 -17.40 17.50 21.17
CA ILE A 12 -16.31 16.60 20.83
C ILE A 12 -16.27 16.50 19.30
N THR A 13 -15.46 17.34 18.66
CA THR A 13 -15.11 17.14 17.25
C THR A 13 -14.16 15.94 17.19
N SER A 14 -14.69 14.77 16.87
CA SER A 14 -13.89 13.62 16.47
C SER A 14 -13.13 13.98 15.20
N PHE A 15 -11.82 14.15 15.31
CA PHE A 15 -10.93 14.17 14.16
C PHE A 15 -10.97 12.76 13.55
N VAL A 16 -11.75 12.60 12.49
CA VAL A 16 -11.58 11.45 11.60
C VAL A 16 -10.32 11.77 10.81
N GLU A 17 -9.22 11.07 11.14
CA GLU A 17 -8.04 11.04 10.28
C GLU A 17 -8.45 10.38 8.96
N VAL A 18 -8.84 11.22 7.99
CA VAL A 18 -9.06 10.78 6.62
C VAL A 18 -7.68 10.39 6.11
N ALA A 19 -7.47 9.09 5.86
CA ALA A 19 -6.32 8.59 5.13
C ALA A 19 -6.16 9.46 3.87
N ASP A 20 -5.02 10.16 3.77
CA ASP A 20 -4.81 11.21 2.78
C ASP A 20 -4.92 10.60 1.38
N ALA A 21 -6.09 10.75 0.79
CA ALA A 21 -6.39 10.19 -0.50
C ALA A 21 -5.57 10.98 -1.51
N GLN A 22 -4.69 10.30 -2.26
CA GLN A 22 -3.85 10.86 -3.32
C GLN A 22 -4.68 11.27 -4.56
N ILE A 23 -5.77 12.00 -4.34
CA ILE A 23 -6.76 12.39 -5.35
C ILE A 23 -6.16 13.44 -6.28
N GLY A 24 -6.35 13.26 -7.59
CA GLY A 24 -5.88 14.17 -8.64
C GLY A 24 -4.38 14.06 -8.95
N ILE A 25 -3.64 13.15 -8.30
CA ILE A 25 -2.24 12.91 -8.64
C ILE A 25 -2.11 12.35 -10.05
N GLY A 26 -2.99 11.42 -10.43
CA GLY A 26 -2.95 10.71 -11.70
C GLY A 26 -3.07 11.64 -12.92
N GLU A 27 -3.80 12.75 -12.80
CA GLU A 27 -3.97 13.72 -13.89
C GLU A 27 -2.63 14.27 -14.41
N LYS A 28 -1.67 14.53 -13.50
CA LYS A 28 -0.31 15.00 -13.84
C LYS A 28 0.46 14.01 -14.72
N TYR A 29 0.05 12.75 -14.71
CA TYR A 29 0.67 11.62 -15.41
C TYR A 29 -0.24 11.06 -16.52
N GLY A 30 -1.44 11.61 -16.70
CA GLY A 30 -2.46 11.06 -17.57
C GLY A 30 -2.90 9.65 -17.16
N SER A 31 -2.89 9.32 -15.87
CA SER A 31 -3.26 8.02 -15.30
C SER A 31 -4.49 8.12 -14.38
N ARG A 32 -4.93 6.99 -13.82
CA ARG A 32 -5.72 7.00 -12.57
C ARG A 32 -4.88 7.42 -11.37
N ASP A 33 -5.56 7.76 -10.28
CA ASP A 33 -4.94 7.98 -8.98
C ASP A 33 -4.44 6.67 -8.35
N PRO A 34 -3.45 6.75 -7.43
CA PRO A 34 -3.13 5.67 -6.51
C PRO A 34 -4.35 5.19 -5.74
N ARG A 35 -4.51 3.87 -5.64
CA ARG A 35 -5.59 3.27 -4.83
C ARG A 35 -5.33 3.49 -3.35
N THR A 36 -6.38 3.80 -2.60
CA THR A 36 -6.32 4.05 -1.15
C THR A 36 -6.48 2.78 -0.33
N CYS A 37 -5.91 2.76 0.87
CA CYS A 37 -6.08 1.69 1.83
C CYS A 37 -7.41 1.87 2.58
N ASN A 38 -8.12 0.77 2.84
CA ASN A 38 -9.21 0.75 3.82
C ASN A 38 -8.62 0.25 5.13
N GLU A 39 -8.20 1.17 5.99
CA GLU A 39 -7.51 0.84 7.25
C GLU A 39 -8.30 -0.15 8.12
N ALA A 40 -9.63 -0.04 8.16
CA ALA A 40 -10.47 -0.97 8.92
C ALA A 40 -10.37 -2.43 8.44
N LYS A 41 -10.06 -2.66 7.14
CA LYS A 41 -9.80 -4.02 6.60
C LYS A 41 -8.38 -4.51 6.87
N LEU A 42 -7.48 -3.63 7.28
CA LEU A 42 -6.07 -3.92 7.55
C LEU A 42 -5.83 -4.27 9.03
N SER A 43 -6.72 -3.87 9.94
CA SER A 43 -6.59 -4.12 11.38
C SER A 43 -7.11 -5.50 11.83
N GLY A 44 -6.48 -6.06 12.87
CA GLY A 44 -7.02 -7.20 13.63
C GLY A 44 -6.67 -8.60 13.07
N GLY A 45 -7.29 -9.65 13.63
CA GLY A 45 -7.07 -11.05 13.22
C GLY A 45 -5.70 -11.65 13.58
N THR A 46 -5.54 -12.96 13.37
CA THR A 46 -4.30 -13.72 13.65
C THR A 46 -3.46 -14.00 12.40
N LYS A 47 -4.11 -14.06 11.23
CA LYS A 47 -3.49 -14.25 9.91
C LYS A 47 -4.16 -13.32 8.89
N PRO A 48 -3.41 -12.61 8.04
CA PRO A 48 -4.00 -11.79 6.99
C PRO A 48 -4.64 -12.67 5.92
N SER A 49 -5.82 -12.27 5.45
CA SER A 49 -6.45 -12.88 4.29
C SER A 49 -5.66 -12.52 3.01
N GLN A 50 -5.88 -13.28 1.94
CA GLN A 50 -5.32 -12.93 0.63
C GLN A 50 -5.85 -11.58 0.13
N GLU A 51 -7.12 -11.24 0.39
CA GLU A 51 -7.71 -9.94 0.05
C GLU A 51 -7.03 -8.80 0.82
N THR A 52 -6.83 -8.97 2.13
CA THR A 52 -6.12 -7.99 2.98
C THR A 52 -4.70 -7.76 2.47
N ALA A 53 -3.96 -8.83 2.18
CA ALA A 53 -2.59 -8.75 1.69
C ALA A 53 -2.51 -8.08 0.31
N LEU A 54 -3.45 -8.41 -0.59
CA LEU A 54 -3.58 -7.78 -1.91
C LEU A 54 -3.87 -6.28 -1.78
N GLN A 55 -4.86 -5.91 -0.98
CA GLN A 55 -5.26 -4.51 -0.80
C GLN A 55 -4.12 -3.68 -0.22
N PHE A 56 -3.49 -4.16 0.85
CA PHE A 56 -2.35 -3.47 1.47
C PHE A 56 -1.22 -3.28 0.46
N PHE A 57 -0.81 -4.36 -0.22
CA PHE A 57 0.28 -4.29 -1.19
C PHE A 57 0.01 -3.23 -2.25
N ILE A 58 -1.19 -3.24 -2.83
CA ILE A 58 -1.61 -2.26 -3.84
C ILE A 58 -1.48 -0.84 -3.30
N CYS A 59 -2.19 -0.51 -2.23
CA CYS A 59 -2.32 0.90 -1.82
C CYS A 59 -1.01 1.48 -1.25
N HIS A 60 -0.15 0.66 -0.65
CA HIS A 60 1.16 1.11 -0.17
C HIS A 60 2.23 1.17 -1.26
N LYS A 61 2.08 0.37 -2.32
CA LYS A 61 3.00 0.36 -3.45
C LYS A 61 2.71 1.53 -4.41
N GLU A 62 1.45 1.91 -4.55
CA GLU A 62 1.02 3.01 -5.41
C GLU A 62 1.22 4.37 -4.72
N LYS A 63 2.09 5.20 -5.29
CA LYS A 63 2.39 6.55 -4.76
C LYS A 63 3.16 7.41 -5.73
N GLU A 64 3.03 8.73 -5.57
CA GLU A 64 3.91 9.71 -6.19
C GLU A 64 5.16 9.93 -5.31
N LEU A 65 6.35 9.71 -5.89
CA LEU A 65 7.62 10.22 -5.37
C LEU A 65 8.24 11.11 -6.46
N THR A 66 9.45 10.79 -6.94
CA THR A 66 10.00 11.42 -8.15
C THR A 66 9.23 11.05 -9.42
N LEU A 67 8.61 9.86 -9.43
CA LEU A 67 7.74 9.33 -10.48
C LEU A 67 6.47 8.81 -9.82
N LEU A 68 5.37 8.75 -10.58
CA LEU A 68 4.19 8.02 -10.15
C LEU A 68 4.43 6.52 -10.29
N THR A 69 4.23 5.78 -9.21
CA THR A 69 4.23 4.32 -9.22
C THR A 69 2.80 3.82 -9.18
N LEU A 70 2.41 2.99 -10.15
CA LEU A 70 1.14 2.24 -10.15
C LEU A 70 1.42 0.75 -10.33
N VAL A 71 0.50 -0.12 -9.92
CA VAL A 71 0.60 -1.56 -10.16
C VAL A 71 -0.67 -2.12 -10.78
N ASP A 72 -0.56 -3.10 -11.67
CA ASP A 72 -1.70 -3.84 -12.24
C ASP A 72 -1.43 -5.34 -12.25
N ASP A 73 -2.46 -6.13 -12.55
CA ASP A 73 -2.42 -7.60 -12.61
C ASP A 73 -1.78 -8.25 -11.37
N VAL A 74 -2.08 -7.67 -10.21
CA VAL A 74 -1.48 -8.09 -8.94
C VAL A 74 -2.07 -9.43 -8.50
N LYS A 75 -1.19 -10.40 -8.29
CA LYS A 75 -1.47 -11.67 -7.65
C LYS A 75 -0.69 -11.76 -6.34
N VAL A 76 -1.37 -12.17 -5.28
CA VAL A 76 -0.76 -12.39 -3.96
C VAL A 76 -1.21 -13.76 -3.46
N GLU A 77 -0.27 -14.53 -2.94
CA GLU A 77 -0.51 -15.75 -2.19
C GLU A 77 0.09 -15.59 -0.79
N VAL A 78 -0.71 -15.88 0.23
CA VAL A 78 -0.26 -15.88 1.63
C VAL A 78 0.06 -17.30 2.03
N ALA A 79 1.27 -17.54 2.55
CA ALA A 79 1.67 -18.87 2.99
C ALA A 79 0.66 -19.45 4.01
N PRO A 80 0.37 -20.76 3.97
CA PRO A 80 -0.57 -21.39 4.90
C PRO A 80 -0.09 -21.26 6.35
N LYS A 81 1.24 -21.35 6.57
CA LYS A 81 1.90 -21.27 7.87
C LYS A 81 2.73 -20.00 7.99
N GLY A 82 2.65 -19.34 9.14
CA GLY A 82 3.55 -18.25 9.52
C GLY A 82 4.85 -18.77 10.11
N ARG A 83 5.83 -17.89 10.26
CA ARG A 83 7.10 -18.13 10.95
C ARG A 83 7.29 -17.11 12.09
N PRO A 84 8.08 -17.43 13.13
CA PRO A 84 8.49 -16.43 14.11
C PRO A 84 9.24 -15.25 13.47
N TYR A 85 9.30 -14.15 14.21
CA TYR A 85 10.18 -13.02 13.90
C TYR A 85 11.62 -13.48 13.72
N ASN A 86 12.30 -12.95 12.70
CA ASN A 86 13.70 -13.20 12.43
C ASN A 86 14.47 -11.87 12.37
N PRO A 87 15.38 -11.58 13.32
CA PRO A 87 16.10 -10.31 13.37
C PRO A 87 16.97 -10.06 12.14
N TYR A 88 17.40 -11.10 11.41
CA TYR A 88 18.21 -10.92 10.21
C TYR A 88 17.40 -10.43 9.00
N THR A 89 16.11 -10.79 8.93
CA THR A 89 15.28 -10.49 7.75
C THR A 89 14.18 -9.48 8.01
N ASP A 90 13.82 -9.25 9.28
CA ASP A 90 12.66 -8.44 9.66
C ASP A 90 13.05 -7.15 10.40
N ALA A 91 14.29 -6.98 10.86
CA ALA A 91 14.72 -5.83 11.68
C ALA A 91 14.60 -4.46 11.00
N ALA A 92 14.41 -4.40 9.68
CA ALA A 92 14.14 -3.15 8.96
C ALA A 92 12.69 -2.65 9.10
N ARG A 93 11.86 -3.31 9.93
CA ARG A 93 10.46 -2.96 10.20
C ARG A 93 10.33 -2.47 11.62
N ASP A 94 10.44 -1.16 11.80
CA ASP A 94 10.56 -0.55 13.13
C ASP A 94 9.34 -0.77 14.03
N ASP A 95 8.17 -1.05 13.45
CA ASP A 95 6.90 -1.21 14.17
C ASP A 95 6.40 -2.65 14.24
N ILE A 96 7.20 -3.64 13.81
CA ILE A 96 6.79 -5.04 13.83
C ILE A 96 6.55 -5.53 15.27
N ASP A 97 5.41 -6.17 15.48
CA ASP A 97 5.14 -6.95 16.68
C ASP A 97 5.92 -8.27 16.60
N THR A 98 6.95 -8.40 17.45
CA THR A 98 7.85 -9.57 17.45
C THR A 98 7.23 -10.82 18.06
N ASP A 99 6.12 -10.69 18.79
CA ASP A 99 5.40 -11.80 19.43
C ASP A 99 4.37 -12.44 18.50
N VAL A 100 4.12 -11.83 17.34
CA VAL A 100 3.18 -12.31 16.32
C VAL A 100 3.94 -12.96 15.15
N LEU A 101 3.34 -14.01 14.57
CA LEU A 101 3.93 -14.68 13.42
C LEU A 101 3.96 -13.76 12.18
N VAL A 102 5.08 -13.83 11.46
CA VAL A 102 5.27 -13.25 10.13
C VAL A 102 4.81 -14.25 9.08
N TYR A 103 3.97 -13.84 8.14
CA TYR A 103 3.47 -14.69 7.07
C TYR A 103 4.19 -14.39 5.76
N PRO A 104 5.02 -15.32 5.22
CA PRO A 104 5.58 -15.15 3.88
C PRO A 104 4.49 -14.99 2.83
N ILE A 105 4.72 -14.10 1.86
CA ILE A 105 3.85 -13.92 0.70
C ILE A 105 4.66 -13.97 -0.58
N ARG A 106 4.01 -14.38 -1.67
CA ARG A 106 4.59 -14.40 -3.02
C ARG A 106 3.55 -14.02 -4.05
N GLY A 107 4.00 -13.72 -5.26
CA GLY A 107 3.10 -13.52 -6.39
C GLY A 107 3.75 -12.77 -7.52
N SER A 108 2.92 -12.02 -8.25
CA SER A 108 3.34 -11.29 -9.43
C SER A 108 2.54 -10.02 -9.64
N TYR A 109 3.12 -9.07 -10.37
CA TYR A 109 2.46 -7.81 -10.73
C TYR A 109 3.19 -7.12 -11.89
N LYS A 110 2.50 -6.17 -12.51
CA LYS A 110 3.10 -5.16 -13.38
C LYS A 110 3.33 -3.90 -12.55
N GLU A 111 4.54 -3.35 -12.56
CA GLU A 111 4.86 -2.05 -11.97
C GLU A 111 5.00 -1.02 -13.09
N TYR A 112 4.26 0.07 -13.00
CA TYR A 112 4.40 1.21 -13.89
C TYR A 112 5.12 2.34 -13.16
N LYS A 113 6.19 2.85 -13.76
CA LYS A 113 6.88 4.07 -13.35
C LYS A 113 6.63 5.15 -14.39
N CYS A 114 5.80 6.12 -14.05
CA CYS A 114 5.34 7.13 -14.98
C CYS A 114 6.00 8.49 -14.71
N PHE A 115 6.43 9.13 -15.79
CA PHE A 115 6.84 10.53 -15.83
C PHE A 115 5.62 11.42 -16.02
N LYS A 116 5.69 12.65 -15.54
CA LYS A 116 4.67 13.67 -15.81
C LYS A 116 4.56 13.94 -17.31
N ILE A 117 3.36 14.29 -17.76
CA ILE A 117 3.06 14.50 -19.19
C ILE A 117 3.71 15.76 -19.78
N ASP A 118 4.21 16.67 -18.94
CA ASP A 118 5.03 17.82 -19.33
C ASP A 118 6.50 17.44 -19.62
N ARG A 119 6.95 16.27 -19.17
CA ARG A 119 8.32 15.75 -19.39
C ARG A 119 8.40 14.67 -20.45
N LYS A 120 7.31 13.94 -20.70
CA LYS A 120 7.22 12.85 -21.68
C LYS A 120 5.88 12.88 -22.40
N PRO A 121 5.81 12.47 -23.68
CA PRO A 121 4.56 12.49 -24.43
C PRO A 121 3.43 11.74 -23.71
N PRO A 122 2.23 12.32 -23.60
CA PRO A 122 1.06 11.63 -23.05
C PRO A 122 0.83 10.28 -23.73
N GLY A 123 0.53 9.24 -22.94
CA GLY A 123 0.28 7.88 -23.46
C GLY A 123 1.55 7.09 -23.80
N LYS A 124 2.74 7.70 -23.64
CA LYS A 124 4.05 7.06 -23.78
C LYS A 124 5.00 7.45 -22.64
N ASN A 125 4.44 7.87 -21.51
CA ASN A 125 5.18 8.46 -20.40
C ASN A 125 5.54 7.46 -19.30
N CYS A 126 5.31 6.16 -19.49
CA CYS A 126 5.60 5.14 -18.47
C CYS A 126 6.58 4.07 -18.94
N GLU A 127 7.34 3.56 -17.97
CA GLU A 127 8.05 2.29 -18.06
C GLU A 127 7.24 1.23 -17.29
N MET A 128 6.84 0.16 -17.98
CA MET A 128 6.21 -1.01 -17.36
C MET A 128 7.28 -2.06 -17.06
N ARG A 129 7.24 -2.63 -15.87
CA ARG A 129 8.12 -3.69 -15.40
C ARG A 129 7.30 -4.89 -14.99
N ILE A 130 7.65 -6.06 -15.49
CA ILE A 130 6.99 -7.32 -15.16
C ILE A 130 7.77 -7.97 -14.00
N MET A 131 7.06 -8.26 -12.91
CA MET A 131 7.59 -8.93 -11.71
C MET A 131 6.87 -10.27 -11.56
N GLN A 132 7.40 -11.35 -12.12
CA GLN A 132 6.77 -12.68 -12.12
C GLN A 132 7.00 -13.46 -10.83
N ASN A 133 8.07 -13.15 -10.10
CA ASN A 133 8.58 -13.92 -8.96
C ASN A 133 8.79 -13.02 -7.74
N ALA A 134 7.80 -12.16 -7.45
CA ALA A 134 7.88 -11.25 -6.31
C ALA A 134 7.65 -12.02 -5.00
N ASN A 135 8.45 -11.69 -4.00
CA ASN A 135 8.38 -12.31 -2.68
C ASN A 135 8.37 -11.24 -1.59
N GLY A 136 7.88 -11.61 -0.41
CA GLY A 136 7.99 -10.78 0.78
C GLY A 136 7.22 -11.38 1.94
N SER A 137 6.61 -10.54 2.75
CA SER A 137 5.81 -11.02 3.88
C SER A 137 4.75 -10.02 4.33
N CYS A 138 3.79 -10.54 5.06
CA CYS A 138 2.91 -9.79 5.93
C CYS A 138 3.38 -9.91 7.39
N TYR A 139 3.37 -8.81 8.12
CA TYR A 139 3.63 -8.74 9.55
C TYR A 139 2.59 -7.86 10.23
N LYS A 140 2.39 -8.06 11.53
CA LYS A 140 1.50 -7.21 12.32
C LYS A 140 2.32 -6.11 12.97
N SER A 141 1.80 -4.90 12.99
CA SER A 141 2.38 -3.80 13.76
C SER A 141 2.09 -3.96 15.25
N VAL A 142 2.86 -3.27 16.10
CA VAL A 142 2.58 -3.15 17.54
C VAL A 142 1.23 -2.48 17.85
N TYR A 143 0.62 -1.82 16.87
CA TYR A 143 -0.72 -1.23 16.96
C TYR A 143 -1.83 -2.18 16.51
N GLY A 144 -1.48 -3.36 15.99
CA GLY A 144 -2.42 -4.41 15.60
C GLY A 144 -2.83 -4.41 14.13
N ASP A 145 -2.17 -3.62 13.28
CA ASP A 145 -2.45 -3.53 11.84
C ASP A 145 -1.56 -4.45 11.01
N TRP A 146 -2.12 -5.09 9.99
CA TRP A 146 -1.33 -5.87 9.05
C TRP A 146 -0.61 -4.97 8.07
N ARG A 147 0.67 -5.26 7.86
CA ARG A 147 1.53 -4.67 6.85
C ARG A 147 2.07 -5.72 5.91
N CYS A 148 1.78 -5.62 4.62
CA CYS A 148 2.15 -6.60 3.61
C CYS A 148 2.95 -5.98 2.47
N GLY A 149 4.06 -6.62 2.08
CA GLY A 149 4.87 -6.10 0.98
C GLY A 149 5.48 -7.23 0.16
N MET A 150 5.53 -7.04 -1.15
CA MET A 150 6.29 -7.88 -2.08
C MET A 150 7.26 -7.03 -2.88
N TYR A 151 8.43 -7.59 -3.16
CA TYR A 151 9.40 -6.97 -4.05
C TYR A 151 10.11 -8.05 -4.87
N GLN A 152 10.73 -7.60 -5.95
CA GLN A 152 11.64 -8.39 -6.76
C GLN A 152 12.80 -7.48 -7.14
N ASN A 153 14.03 -7.93 -6.92
CA ASN A 153 15.22 -7.08 -7.10
C ASN A 153 15.44 -6.66 -8.55
N LYS A 154 15.09 -7.53 -9.51
CA LYS A 154 15.22 -7.27 -10.94
C LYS A 154 13.93 -7.69 -11.63
N PRO A 155 13.34 -6.84 -12.48
CA PRO A 155 12.18 -7.23 -13.26
C PRO A 155 12.56 -8.29 -14.29
N ASP A 156 11.61 -9.16 -14.64
CA ASP A 156 11.77 -10.17 -15.68
C ASP A 156 11.77 -9.53 -17.07
N GLN A 157 11.00 -8.46 -17.24
CA GLN A 157 10.94 -7.69 -18.48
C GLN A 157 10.67 -6.21 -18.18
N ILE A 158 11.23 -5.34 -19.03
CA ILE A 158 10.98 -3.89 -19.03
C ILE A 158 10.44 -3.50 -20.41
N GLN A 159 9.34 -2.75 -20.43
CA GLN A 159 8.77 -2.15 -21.64
C GLN A 159 8.69 -0.64 -21.46
N ARG A 160 9.22 0.12 -22.41
CA ARG A 160 9.24 1.60 -22.39
C ARG A 160 8.13 2.17 -23.25
N ASP A 161 7.89 3.46 -23.08
CA ASP A 161 6.90 4.22 -23.86
C ASP A 161 5.49 3.62 -23.76
N MET A 162 5.19 3.02 -22.61
CA MET A 162 3.89 2.43 -22.32
C MET A 162 2.90 3.53 -21.91
N PRO A 163 1.61 3.36 -22.22
CA PRO A 163 0.58 4.20 -21.65
C PRO A 163 0.47 3.95 -20.13
N PRO A 164 0.08 4.97 -19.36
CA PRO A 164 -0.25 4.80 -17.96
C PRO A 164 -1.51 3.93 -17.77
N PRO A 165 -1.59 3.17 -16.66
CA PRO A 165 -2.85 2.57 -16.20
C PRO A 165 -3.97 3.60 -16.06
N LYS A 166 -5.18 3.16 -16.38
CA LYS A 166 -6.42 3.95 -16.31
C LYS A 166 -7.36 3.41 -15.25
#